data_AF-A0A527Z4E7-F1
#
_entry.id   AF-A0A527Z4E7-F1
#
_cell.length_a   1.000
_cell.length_b   1.000
_cell.length_c   1.000
_cell.angle_alpha   90.00
_cell.angle_beta   90.00
_cell.angle_gamma   90.00
#
_symmetry.space_group_name_H-M   'P 1'
#
loop_
_entity.id
_entity.type
_entity.pdbx_description
1 polymer ?
#
loop_
_entity_poly.entity_id
_entity_poly.type
_entity_poly.pdbx_seq_one_letter_code
_entity_poly.pdbx_strand_id
1 'polypeptide(L)'
;GVVLAASYEAKAFGVRGRMPGRRARELCPQLIFVSGHFKDYQRLGAAAIKVLGDVTPLVERISIDEAFADVAGCTHLFGSPAEVAAAIRGRMREELGLAISVGVARTKHLAKIASQVAKPDGLVVVNPERELQFLHDLPVDLMWGVGPVTKAKLTEQGIFTIGQLAKTPGRSLER
;
A
#
# COMPACT_ATOMS: atom_id res chain seq x y z
N GLY A 1 7.35 11.42 -22.41
CA GLY A 1 7.12 10.25 -21.54
C GLY A 1 6.11 10.57 -20.46
N VAL A 2 5.70 9.54 -19.71
CA VAL A 2 4.83 9.65 -18.53
C VAL A 2 5.64 9.39 -17.27
N VAL A 3 5.22 9.98 -16.14
CA VAL A 3 5.82 9.73 -14.82
C VAL A 3 5.47 8.31 -14.38
N LEU A 4 6.47 7.46 -14.14
CA LEU A 4 6.26 6.10 -13.63
C LEU A 4 6.01 6.11 -12.11
N ALA A 5 6.85 6.83 -11.37
CA ALA A 5 6.75 7.04 -9.94
C ALA A 5 7.25 8.46 -9.59
N ALA A 6 6.88 8.96 -8.41
CA ALA A 6 7.30 10.26 -7.91
C ALA A 6 7.67 10.13 -6.43
N SER A 7 8.72 10.84 -6.01
CA SER A 7 9.11 10.93 -4.60
C SER A 7 8.03 11.64 -3.77
N TYR A 8 8.09 11.54 -2.44
CA TYR A 8 7.13 12.22 -1.57
C TYR A 8 7.21 13.74 -1.70
N GLU A 9 8.42 14.28 -1.89
CA GLU A 9 8.68 15.69 -2.15
C GLU A 9 7.99 16.14 -3.44
N ALA A 10 8.13 15.38 -4.54
CA ALA A 10 7.46 15.70 -5.80
C ALA A 10 5.93 15.59 -5.69
N LYS A 11 5.43 14.59 -4.94
CA LYS A 11 3.98 14.42 -4.68
C LYS A 11 3.38 15.61 -3.92
N ALA A 12 4.15 16.28 -3.06
CA ALA A 12 3.71 17.48 -2.36
C ALA A 12 3.38 18.64 -3.33
N PHE A 13 4.05 18.69 -4.49
CA PHE A 13 3.72 19.62 -5.59
C PHE A 13 2.59 19.13 -6.50
N GLY A 14 1.97 17.99 -6.18
CA GLY A 14 0.90 17.39 -6.96
C GLY A 14 1.36 16.51 -8.12
N VAL A 15 2.66 16.20 -8.24
CA VAL A 15 3.16 15.24 -9.23
C VAL A 15 2.66 13.83 -8.89
N ARG A 16 2.12 13.11 -9.88
CA ARG A 16 1.55 11.76 -9.69
C ARG A 16 2.00 10.82 -10.81
N GLY A 17 2.01 9.52 -10.53
CA GLY A 17 2.23 8.50 -11.55
C GLY A 17 1.18 8.58 -12.66
N ARG A 18 1.55 8.14 -13.87
CA ARG A 18 0.79 8.23 -15.13
C ARG A 18 0.56 9.66 -15.66
N MET A 19 1.03 10.69 -14.96
CA MET A 19 0.98 12.07 -15.45
C MET A 19 1.96 12.30 -16.62
N PRO A 20 1.59 13.10 -17.65
CA PRO A 20 2.54 13.53 -18.67
C PRO A 20 3.73 14.30 -18.05
N GLY A 21 4.96 14.00 -18.49
CA GLY A 21 6.16 14.63 -17.93
C GLY A 21 6.17 16.15 -18.03
N ARG A 22 5.61 16.71 -19.11
CA ARG A 22 5.42 18.17 -19.26
C ARG A 22 4.59 18.74 -18.12
N ARG A 23 3.43 18.14 -17.83
CA ARG A 23 2.55 18.58 -16.76
C ARG A 23 3.20 18.46 -15.39
N ALA A 24 3.99 17.40 -15.17
CA ALA A 24 4.75 17.25 -13.94
C ALA A 24 5.75 18.39 -13.72
N ARG A 25 6.43 18.86 -14.77
CA ARG A 25 7.35 20.01 -14.71
C ARG A 25 6.63 21.34 -14.53
N GLU A 26 5.43 21.50 -15.09
CA GLU A 26 4.61 22.71 -14.83
C GLU A 26 4.18 22.79 -13.37
N LEU A 27 3.85 21.65 -12.74
CA LEU A 27 3.50 21.58 -11.32
C LEU A 27 4.72 21.76 -10.39
N CYS A 28 5.89 21.28 -10.81
CA CYS A 28 7.14 21.36 -10.06
C CYS A 28 8.28 21.75 -11.02
N PRO A 29 8.54 23.06 -11.20
CA PRO A 29 9.58 23.55 -12.11
C PRO A 29 10.99 23.02 -11.80
N GLN A 30 11.27 22.76 -10.52
CA GLN A 30 12.51 22.19 -10.00
C GLN A 30 12.58 20.64 -10.06
N LEU A 31 11.61 19.99 -10.71
CA LEU A 31 11.54 18.53 -10.76
C LEU A 31 12.75 17.92 -11.47
N ILE A 32 13.45 17.04 -10.76
CA ILE A 32 14.55 16.24 -11.31
C ILE A 32 13.97 14.96 -11.93
N PHE A 33 14.24 14.76 -13.22
CA PHE A 33 13.87 13.53 -13.92
C PHE A 33 15.04 12.55 -13.91
N VAL A 34 14.74 11.31 -13.51
CA VAL A 34 15.69 10.19 -13.53
C VAL A 34 15.19 9.09 -14.46
N SER A 35 16.14 8.38 -15.09
CA SER A 35 15.82 7.24 -15.96
C SER A 35 15.41 6.01 -15.15
N GLY A 36 14.61 5.13 -15.74
CA GLY A 36 14.21 3.88 -15.12
C GLY A 36 15.32 2.82 -15.19
N HIS A 37 15.58 2.15 -14.06
CA HIS A 37 16.56 1.06 -13.92
C HIS A 37 15.86 -0.28 -13.67
N PHE A 38 15.13 -0.79 -14.67
CA PHE A 38 14.22 -1.92 -14.49
C PHE A 38 14.89 -3.21 -13.99
N LYS A 39 16.14 -3.47 -14.40
CA LYS A 39 16.93 -4.61 -13.89
C LYS A 39 17.16 -4.52 -12.38
N ASP A 40 17.46 -3.32 -11.87
CA ASP A 40 17.65 -3.12 -10.44
C ASP A 40 16.34 -3.24 -9.66
N TYR A 41 15.24 -2.73 -10.22
CA TYR A 41 13.92 -2.86 -9.58
C TYR A 41 13.50 -4.33 -9.46
N GLN A 42 13.75 -5.14 -10.50
CA GLN A 42 13.45 -6.57 -10.45
C GLN A 42 14.33 -7.31 -9.45
N ARG A 43 15.63 -7.02 -9.44
CA ARG A 43 16.60 -7.60 -8.50
C ARG A 43 16.23 -7.28 -7.06
N LEU A 44 15.94 -6.01 -6.75
CA LEU A 44 15.54 -5.57 -5.42
C LEU A 44 14.17 -6.14 -5.01
N GLY A 45 13.21 -6.20 -5.94
CA GLY A 45 11.92 -6.83 -5.67
C GLY A 45 12.06 -8.33 -5.38
N ALA A 46 12.91 -9.06 -6.10
CA ALA A 46 13.19 -10.47 -5.81
C ALA A 46 13.89 -10.65 -4.46
N ALA A 47 14.84 -9.78 -4.11
CA ALA A 47 15.51 -9.79 -2.82
C ALA A 47 14.54 -9.51 -1.66
N ALA A 48 13.62 -8.57 -1.84
CA ALA A 48 12.56 -8.28 -0.87
C ALA A 48 11.66 -9.51 -0.63
N ILE A 49 11.27 -10.22 -1.70
CA ILE A 49 10.52 -11.48 -1.55
C ILE A 49 11.32 -12.54 -0.80
N LYS A 50 12.64 -12.61 -1.00
CA LYS A 50 13.50 -13.53 -0.24
C LYS A 50 13.48 -13.20 1.25
N VAL A 51 13.58 -11.92 1.64
CA VAL A 51 13.49 -11.49 3.05
C VAL A 51 12.18 -11.94 3.69
N LEU A 52 11.05 -11.83 2.97
CA LEU A 52 9.76 -12.36 3.43
C LEU A 52 9.77 -13.90 3.54
N GLY A 53 10.36 -14.57 2.55
CA GLY A 53 10.48 -16.04 2.49
C GLY A 53 11.32 -16.63 3.63
N ASP A 54 12.29 -15.89 4.15
CA ASP A 54 13.07 -16.27 5.33
C ASP A 54 12.22 -16.27 6.63
N VAL A 55 11.04 -15.62 6.63
CA VAL A 55 10.12 -15.56 7.78
C VAL A 55 8.99 -16.58 7.66
N THR A 56 8.42 -16.72 6.45
CA THR A 56 7.32 -17.64 6.19
C THR A 56 7.39 -18.15 4.74
N PRO A 57 7.08 -19.44 4.48
CA PRO A 57 6.93 -19.92 3.11
C PRO A 57 5.64 -19.41 2.44
N LEU A 58 4.69 -18.88 3.22
CA LEU A 58 3.38 -18.43 2.73
C LEU A 58 3.45 -16.98 2.24
N VAL A 59 4.20 -16.76 1.16
CA VAL A 59 4.35 -15.45 0.51
C VAL A 59 3.63 -15.43 -0.84
N GLU A 60 2.78 -14.43 -1.05
CA GLU A 60 2.10 -14.18 -2.31
C GLU A 60 2.53 -12.84 -2.89
N ARG A 61 3.27 -12.87 -3.99
CA ARG A 61 3.71 -11.66 -4.70
C ARG A 61 2.57 -11.10 -5.56
N ILE A 62 2.28 -9.81 -5.41
CA ILE A 62 1.23 -9.10 -6.18
C ILE A 62 1.85 -8.24 -7.29
N SER A 63 2.97 -7.57 -7.00
CA SER A 63 3.69 -6.73 -7.96
C SER A 63 5.20 -6.79 -7.73
N ILE A 64 5.94 -5.89 -8.38
CA ILE A 64 7.38 -5.77 -8.16
C ILE A 64 7.71 -5.35 -6.72
N ASP A 65 6.83 -4.57 -6.09
CA ASP A 65 6.98 -3.87 -4.81
C ASP A 65 5.88 -4.20 -3.78
N GLU A 66 4.96 -5.11 -4.08
CA GLU A 66 3.89 -5.54 -3.18
C GLU A 66 3.80 -7.07 -3.04
N ALA A 67 3.62 -7.54 -1.82
CA ALA A 67 3.38 -8.94 -1.48
C ALA A 67 2.55 -9.07 -0.19
N PHE A 68 1.88 -10.21 -0.03
CA PHE A 68 1.32 -10.68 1.23
C PHE A 68 2.19 -11.77 1.84
N ALA A 69 2.26 -11.81 3.16
CA ALA A 69 2.93 -12.87 3.91
C ALA A 69 2.03 -13.32 5.06
N ASP A 70 1.73 -14.61 5.15
CA ASP A 70 1.00 -15.18 6.29
C ASP A 70 1.99 -15.61 7.38
N VAL A 71 1.89 -14.95 8.53
CA VAL A 71 2.80 -15.12 9.68
C VAL A 71 2.14 -15.88 10.83
N ALA A 72 0.90 -16.36 10.67
CA ALA A 72 0.17 -17.04 11.75
C ALA A 72 0.95 -18.25 12.29
N GLY A 73 1.55 -19.03 11.39
CA GLY A 73 2.33 -20.22 11.72
C GLY A 73 3.75 -19.96 12.24
N CYS A 74 4.24 -18.72 12.23
CA CYS A 74 5.62 -18.42 12.61
C CYS A 74 5.76 -17.57 13.89
N THR A 75 4.64 -17.31 14.57
CA THR A 75 4.59 -16.44 15.76
C THR A 75 5.37 -16.99 16.96
N HIS A 76 5.49 -18.31 17.11
CA HIS A 76 6.32 -18.92 18.15
C HIS A 76 7.82 -18.70 17.94
N LEU A 77 8.27 -18.54 16.69
CA LEU A 77 9.68 -18.37 16.35
C LEU A 77 10.10 -16.90 16.30
N PHE A 78 9.22 -16.04 15.79
CA PHE A 78 9.55 -14.66 15.48
C PHE A 78 8.72 -13.62 16.25
N GLY A 79 7.88 -14.08 17.18
CA GLY A 79 7.05 -13.22 18.03
C GLY A 79 5.70 -12.86 17.41
N SER A 80 5.04 -11.87 18.01
CA SER A 80 3.76 -11.37 17.54
C SER A 80 3.83 -10.85 16.10
N PRO A 81 2.70 -10.79 15.36
CA PRO A 81 2.67 -10.22 14.01
C PRO A 81 3.24 -8.80 13.92
N ALA A 82 3.14 -8.01 15.00
CA ALA A 82 3.72 -6.67 15.09
C ALA A 82 5.26 -6.71 15.14
N GLU A 83 5.83 -7.60 15.95
CA GLU A 83 7.28 -7.81 16.04
C GLU A 83 7.85 -8.34 14.73
N VAL A 84 7.17 -9.32 14.12
CA VAL A 84 7.53 -9.85 12.80
C VAL A 84 7.56 -8.74 11.75
N ALA A 85 6.52 -7.91 11.71
CA ALA A 85 6.44 -6.80 10.76
C ALA A 85 7.55 -5.76 11.01
N ALA A 86 7.85 -5.42 12.27
CA ALA A 86 8.94 -4.52 12.61
C ALA A 86 10.31 -5.09 12.21
N ALA A 87 10.55 -6.37 12.45
CA ALA A 87 11.77 -7.07 12.05
C ALA A 87 11.96 -7.09 10.53
N ILE A 88 10.90 -7.39 9.77
CA ILE A 88 10.92 -7.33 8.30
C ILE A 88 11.27 -5.91 7.82
N ARG A 89 10.69 -4.87 8.42
CA ARG A 89 11.02 -3.47 8.08
C ARG A 89 12.49 -3.15 8.35
N GLY A 90 13.03 -3.60 9.49
CA GLY A 90 14.45 -3.46 9.82
C GLY A 90 15.34 -4.13 8.80
N ARG A 91 15.09 -5.42 8.51
CA ARG A 91 15.85 -6.19 7.52
C ARG A 91 15.81 -5.58 6.12
N MET A 92 14.64 -5.10 5.68
CA MET A 92 14.51 -4.42 4.38
C MET A 92 15.37 -3.15 4.30
N ARG A 93 15.48 -2.42 5.41
CA ARG A 93 16.34 -1.23 5.51
C ARG A 93 17.82 -1.61 5.49
N GLU A 94 18.20 -2.57 6.33
CA GLU A 94 19.59 -2.95 6.56
C GLU A 94 20.19 -3.71 5.38
N GLU A 95 19.46 -4.69 4.83
CA GLU A 95 19.97 -5.57 3.77
C GLU A 95 19.83 -4.94 2.38
N LEU A 96 18.76 -4.17 2.14
CA LEU A 96 18.39 -3.70 0.80
C LEU A 96 18.38 -2.17 0.66
N GLY A 97 18.50 -1.42 1.75
CA GLY A 97 18.36 0.05 1.74
C GLY A 97 16.94 0.52 1.44
N LEU A 98 15.93 -0.34 1.59
CA LEU A 98 14.55 -0.05 1.19
C LEU A 98 13.70 0.36 2.40
N ALA A 99 13.03 1.50 2.24
CA ALA A 99 11.92 1.89 3.11
C ALA A 99 10.65 1.19 2.66
N ILE A 100 9.95 0.51 3.57
CA ILE A 100 8.68 -0.13 3.28
C ILE A 100 7.61 0.24 4.32
N SER A 101 6.37 0.31 3.84
CA SER A 101 5.18 0.41 4.69
C SER A 101 4.55 -0.96 4.84
N VAL A 102 4.18 -1.33 6.06
CA VAL A 102 3.58 -2.64 6.37
C VAL A 102 2.24 -2.47 7.05
N GLY A 103 1.25 -3.24 6.60
CA GLY A 103 -0.06 -3.35 7.22
C GLY A 103 -0.28 -4.78 7.72
N VAL A 104 -0.67 -4.92 8.99
CA VAL A 104 -0.93 -6.21 9.63
C VAL A 104 -2.40 -6.30 10.00
N ALA A 105 -3.08 -7.35 9.54
CA ALA A 105 -4.50 -7.58 9.80
C ALA A 105 -4.90 -9.05 9.57
N ARG A 106 -6.12 -9.44 9.98
CA ARG A 106 -6.64 -10.81 9.81
C ARG A 106 -6.91 -11.22 8.36
N THR A 107 -7.09 -10.27 7.45
CA THR A 107 -7.40 -10.53 6.03
C THR A 107 -6.47 -9.76 5.11
N LYS A 108 -6.20 -10.30 3.93
CA LYS A 108 -5.37 -9.63 2.89
C LYS A 108 -5.93 -8.27 2.50
N HIS A 109 -7.25 -8.15 2.37
CA HIS A 109 -7.89 -6.88 2.00
C HIS A 109 -7.64 -5.80 3.07
N LEU A 110 -7.87 -6.13 4.34
CA LEU A 110 -7.62 -5.20 5.45
C LEU A 110 -6.12 -4.90 5.62
N ALA A 111 -5.24 -5.88 5.44
CA ALA A 111 -3.80 -5.69 5.48
C ALA A 111 -3.32 -4.74 4.37
N LYS A 112 -3.91 -4.83 3.17
CA LYS A 112 -3.62 -3.91 2.06
C LYS A 112 -4.14 -2.50 2.30
N ILE A 113 -5.28 -2.34 2.96
CA ILE A 113 -5.76 -1.01 3.39
C ILE A 113 -4.81 -0.44 4.44
N ALA A 114 -4.48 -1.23 5.47
CA ALA A 114 -3.57 -0.84 6.53
C ALA A 114 -2.18 -0.44 6.00
N SER A 115 -1.65 -1.16 5.00
CA SER A 115 -0.35 -0.83 4.40
C SER A 115 -0.39 0.48 3.60
N GLN A 116 -1.54 0.87 3.05
CA GLN A 116 -1.73 2.19 2.44
C GLN A 116 -1.79 3.30 3.48
N VAL A 117 -2.50 3.09 4.59
CA VAL A 117 -2.55 4.02 5.73
C VAL A 117 -1.15 4.18 6.35
N ALA A 118 -0.34 3.13 6.35
CA ALA A 118 1.02 3.14 6.85
C ALA A 118 2.04 3.87 5.95
N LYS A 119 1.64 4.49 4.84
CA LYS A 119 2.58 5.23 3.96
C LYS A 119 2.78 6.67 4.45
N PRO A 120 4.01 7.23 4.39
CA PRO A 120 5.29 6.59 4.05
C PRO A 120 5.93 5.82 5.22
N ASP A 121 6.67 4.75 4.91
CA ASP A 121 7.64 4.10 5.82
C ASP A 121 7.11 3.83 7.25
N GLY A 122 5.85 3.41 7.35
CA GLY A 122 5.17 3.16 8.60
C GLY A 122 4.79 1.69 8.80
N LEU A 123 4.26 1.41 9.99
CA LEU A 123 3.68 0.13 10.36
C LEU A 123 2.31 0.41 10.97
N VAL A 124 1.26 -0.21 10.43
CA VAL A 124 -0.09 -0.21 11.02
C VAL A 124 -0.46 -1.64 11.36
N VAL A 125 -0.78 -1.88 12.63
CA VAL A 125 -1.31 -3.16 13.12
C VAL A 125 -2.76 -2.94 13.50
N VAL A 126 -3.68 -3.57 12.77
CA VAL A 126 -5.11 -3.42 13.03
C VAL A 126 -5.52 -4.39 14.15
N ASN A 127 -6.09 -3.85 15.22
CA ASN A 127 -6.64 -4.67 16.30
C ASN A 127 -7.85 -5.48 15.76
N PRO A 128 -7.84 -6.82 15.85
CA PRO A 128 -8.93 -7.69 15.43
C PRO A 128 -10.31 -7.34 16.00
N GLU A 129 -10.37 -6.75 17.19
CA GLU A 129 -11.62 -6.37 17.87
C GLU A 129 -12.16 -5.01 17.39
N ARG A 130 -11.35 -4.23 16.66
CA ARG A 130 -11.66 -2.86 16.24
C ARG A 130 -11.53 -2.65 14.72
N GLU A 131 -11.59 -3.72 13.94
CA GLU A 131 -11.43 -3.64 12.47
C GLU A 131 -12.47 -2.72 11.81
N LEU A 132 -13.73 -2.81 12.22
CA LEU A 132 -14.80 -1.95 11.68
C LEU A 132 -14.57 -0.49 12.05
N GLN A 133 -14.17 -0.22 13.29
CA GLN A 133 -13.83 1.14 13.73
C GLN A 133 -12.66 1.69 12.93
N PHE A 134 -11.61 0.89 12.71
CA PHE A 134 -10.48 1.28 11.88
C PHE A 134 -10.91 1.59 10.44
N LEU A 135 -11.83 0.81 9.86
CA LEU A 135 -12.25 0.97 8.48
C LEU A 135 -13.20 2.15 8.27
N HIS A 136 -14.17 2.36 9.15
CA HIS A 136 -15.33 3.22 8.85
C HIS A 136 -14.96 4.67 8.51
N ASP A 137 -13.95 5.23 9.17
CA ASP A 137 -13.54 6.62 8.96
C ASP A 137 -12.58 6.79 7.77
N LEU A 138 -12.13 5.68 7.17
CA LEU A 138 -11.21 5.73 6.05
C LEU A 138 -11.92 6.16 4.75
N PRO A 139 -11.22 6.92 3.89
CA PRO A 139 -11.68 7.20 2.53
C PRO A 139 -11.97 5.92 1.76
N VAL A 140 -13.08 5.93 1.00
CA VAL A 140 -13.53 4.75 0.26
C VAL A 140 -12.55 4.29 -0.82
N ASP A 141 -11.70 5.20 -1.32
CA ASP A 141 -10.68 4.91 -2.32
C ASP A 141 -9.43 4.22 -1.77
N LEU A 142 -9.34 4.00 -0.45
CA LEU A 142 -8.35 3.09 0.12
C LEU A 142 -8.73 1.62 -0.09
N MET A 143 -10.00 1.31 -0.33
CA MET A 143 -10.45 -0.07 -0.59
C MET A 143 -9.80 -0.61 -1.86
N TRP A 144 -9.24 -1.81 -1.75
CA TRP A 144 -8.64 -2.46 -2.91
C TRP A 144 -9.72 -2.79 -3.96
N GLY A 145 -9.56 -2.22 -5.15
CA GLY A 145 -10.53 -2.33 -6.26
C GLY A 145 -11.31 -1.04 -6.52
N VAL A 146 -11.29 -0.06 -5.60
CA VAL A 146 -11.91 1.25 -5.81
C VAL A 146 -10.91 2.17 -6.53
N GLY A 147 -10.97 2.13 -7.86
CA GLY A 147 -10.19 3.05 -8.72
C GLY A 147 -10.83 4.44 -8.84
N PRO A 148 -10.17 5.38 -9.56
CA PRO A 148 -10.66 6.76 -9.72
C PRO A 148 -12.08 6.86 -10.28
N VAL A 149 -12.45 5.96 -11.20
CA VAL A 149 -13.79 5.91 -11.81
C VAL A 149 -14.84 5.51 -10.77
N THR A 150 -14.60 4.42 -10.03
CA THR A 150 -15.50 3.96 -8.97
C THR A 150 -15.61 4.99 -7.86
N LYS A 151 -14.48 5.61 -7.46
CA LYS A 151 -14.47 6.70 -6.49
C LYS A 151 -15.38 7.87 -6.93
N ALA A 152 -15.29 8.29 -8.19
CA ALA A 152 -16.11 9.37 -8.72
C ALA A 152 -17.61 9.04 -8.63
N LYS A 153 -18.00 7.83 -9.07
CA LYS A 153 -19.40 7.36 -8.96
C LYS A 153 -19.91 7.33 -7.51
N LEU A 154 -19.10 6.83 -6.58
CA LEU A 154 -19.45 6.82 -5.15
C LEU A 154 -19.57 8.24 -4.59
N THR A 155 -18.68 9.14 -5.01
CA THR A 155 -18.70 10.55 -4.61
C THR A 155 -19.98 11.25 -5.10
N GLU A 156 -20.42 10.99 -6.34
CA GLU A 156 -21.69 11.49 -6.89
C GLU A 156 -22.91 11.01 -6.07
N GLN A 157 -22.80 9.86 -5.41
CA GLN A 157 -23.81 9.30 -4.51
C GLN A 157 -23.66 9.78 -3.05
N GLY A 158 -22.74 10.70 -2.76
CA GLY A 158 -22.46 11.19 -1.40
C GLY A 158 -21.69 10.20 -0.52
N ILE A 159 -21.04 9.20 -1.12
CA ILE A 159 -20.26 8.17 -0.42
C ILE A 159 -18.77 8.50 -0.53
N PHE A 160 -18.18 8.93 0.57
CA PHE A 160 -16.77 9.34 0.68
C PHE A 160 -15.94 8.38 1.53
N THR A 161 -16.56 7.68 2.47
CA THR A 161 -15.89 6.79 3.44
C THR A 161 -16.38 5.35 3.31
N ILE A 162 -15.55 4.41 3.79
CA ILE A 162 -15.92 2.99 3.85
C ILE A 162 -17.15 2.80 4.74
N GLY A 163 -17.26 3.54 5.84
CA GLY A 163 -18.42 3.48 6.74
C GLY A 163 -19.71 3.99 6.11
N GLN A 164 -19.64 4.99 5.22
CA GLN A 164 -20.80 5.42 4.42
C GLN A 164 -21.21 4.33 3.43
N LEU A 165 -20.25 3.74 2.71
CA LEU A 165 -20.52 2.66 1.76
C LEU A 165 -21.16 1.44 2.44
N ALA A 166 -20.68 1.06 3.62
CA ALA A 166 -21.20 -0.06 4.38
C ALA A 166 -22.68 0.13 4.82
N LYS A 167 -23.17 1.36 4.88
CA LYS A 167 -24.56 1.70 5.23
C LYS A 167 -25.48 1.77 4.01
N THR A 168 -24.94 1.66 2.79
CA THR A 168 -25.74 1.69 1.56
C THR A 168 -26.41 0.34 1.31
N PRO A 169 -27.73 0.28 1.01
CA PRO A 169 -28.43 -0.98 0.72
C PRO A 169 -27.82 -1.71 -0.48
N GLY A 170 -27.64 -3.03 -0.37
CA GLY A 170 -26.92 -3.86 -1.36
C GLY A 170 -27.45 -3.81 -2.81
N ARG A 171 -28.73 -3.46 -3.03
CA ARG A 171 -29.31 -3.34 -4.39
C ARG A 171 -28.92 -2.06 -5.13
N SER A 172 -28.37 -1.06 -4.43
CA SER A 172 -27.99 0.22 -5.04
C SER A 172 -26.60 0.17 -5.70
N LEU A 173 -25.80 -0.86 -5.41
CA LEU A 173 -24.41 -1.00 -5.88
C LEU A 173 -24.26 -1.86 -7.15
N GLU A 174 -25.36 -2.41 -7.67
CA GLU A 174 -25.36 -3.30 -8.85
C GLU A 174 -25.69 -2.59 -10.18
N ARG A 175 -25.83 -1.25 -10.20
CA ARG A 175 -26.19 -0.47 -11.41
C ARG A 175 -25.03 0.34 -11.98
#